data_AF-A0A1F5JPM1-F1
#
_entry.id   AF-A0A1F5JPM1-F1
#
_cell.length_a   1.000
_cell.length_b   1.000
_cell.length_c   1.000
_cell.angle_alpha   90.00
_cell.angle_beta   90.00
_cell.angle_gamma   90.00
#
_symmetry.space_group_name_H-M   'P 1'
#
loop_
_entity.id
_entity.type
_entity.pdbx_description
1 polymer ?
#
loop_
_entity_poly.entity_id
_entity_poly.type
_entity_poly.pdbx_seq_one_letter_code
_entity_poly.pdbx_strand_id
1 'polypeptide(L)'
;MITKLANFLISFTNIVLSIVSFFIGVRIILQFISANSSTPIVSWIYSISSFLISPFRGLTSDIRMGSGSLDIVAIIALVTYMIAGLLLMEVFRKLALATIMEESAPATVHYHDLEEDDEEDQPKHLHSR
;
A
#
# COMPACT_ATOMS: atom_id res chain seq x y z
N MET A 1 9.99 -3.73 16.10
CA MET A 1 9.21 -2.45 16.14
C MET A 1 8.72 -2.03 14.76
N ILE A 2 9.57 -2.13 13.73
CA ILE A 2 9.30 -1.77 12.32
C ILE A 2 8.07 -2.47 11.72
N THR A 3 7.89 -3.77 11.94
CA THR A 3 6.71 -4.51 11.43
C THR A 3 5.39 -3.98 12.00
N LYS A 4 5.37 -3.53 13.27
CA LYS A 4 4.18 -2.93 13.89
C LYS A 4 3.85 -1.58 13.24
N LEU A 5 4.87 -0.78 12.91
CA LEU A 5 4.72 0.49 12.21
C LEU A 5 4.18 0.31 10.79
N ALA A 6 4.73 -0.64 10.02
CA ALA A 6 4.24 -0.93 8.67
C ALA A 6 2.78 -1.40 8.67
N ASN A 7 2.43 -2.31 9.58
CA ASN A 7 1.05 -2.77 9.74
C ASN A 7 0.10 -1.62 10.13
N PHE A 8 0.56 -0.69 10.96
CA PHE A 8 -0.21 0.51 11.30
C PHE A 8 -0.45 1.40 10.08
N LEU A 9 0.58 1.67 9.25
CA LEU A 9 0.45 2.48 8.03
C LEU A 9 -0.48 1.85 6.99
N ILE A 10 -0.39 0.52 6.82
CA ILE A 10 -1.29 -0.23 5.93
C ILE A 10 -2.73 -0.15 6.45
N SER A 11 -2.94 -0.36 7.76
CA SER A 11 -4.27 -0.25 8.38
C SER A 11 -4.87 1.16 8.21
N PHE A 12 -4.07 2.19 8.48
CA PHE A 12 -4.48 3.58 8.29
C PHE A 12 -4.88 3.87 6.83
N THR A 13 -4.06 3.43 5.87
CA THR A 13 -4.35 3.57 4.44
C THR A 13 -5.66 2.90 4.06
N ASN A 14 -5.92 1.69 4.56
CA ASN A 14 -7.17 0.97 4.31
C ASN A 14 -8.39 1.72 4.86
N ILE A 15 -8.28 2.33 6.05
CA ILE A 15 -9.37 3.13 6.64
C ILE A 15 -9.65 4.35 5.78
N VAL A 16 -8.61 5.12 5.42
CA VAL A 16 -8.75 6.31 4.57
C VAL A 16 -9.36 5.94 3.22
N LEU A 17 -8.83 4.88 2.58
CA LEU A 17 -9.32 4.42 1.28
C LEU A 17 -10.78 3.96 1.37
N SER A 18 -11.17 3.27 2.44
CA SER A 18 -12.55 2.83 2.65
C SER A 18 -13.50 4.01 2.80
N ILE A 19 -13.12 5.04 3.55
CA ILE A 19 -13.92 6.25 3.73
C ILE A 19 -14.07 7.00 2.40
N VAL A 20 -12.97 7.25 1.69
CA VAL A 20 -12.98 7.95 0.39
C VAL A 20 -13.84 7.18 -0.62
N SER A 21 -13.61 5.87 -0.74
CA SER A 21 -14.34 5.01 -1.67
C SER A 21 -15.82 4.91 -1.31
N PHE A 22 -16.17 4.91 -0.02
CA PHE A 22 -17.55 4.93 0.44
C PHE A 22 -18.26 6.21 -0.01
N PHE A 23 -17.70 7.40 0.23
CA PHE A 23 -18.34 8.66 -0.16
C PHE A 23 -18.52 8.78 -1.68
N ILE A 24 -17.50 8.39 -2.46
CA ILE A 24 -17.57 8.45 -3.92
C ILE A 24 -18.54 7.38 -4.46
N GLY A 25 -18.48 6.16 -3.92
CA GLY A 25 -19.39 5.07 -4.31
C GLY A 25 -20.85 5.41 -4.00
N VAL A 26 -21.14 5.95 -2.81
CA VAL A 26 -22.48 6.40 -2.44
C VAL A 26 -22.94 7.53 -3.36
N ARG A 27 -22.08 8.50 -3.70
CA ARG A 27 -22.42 9.54 -4.70
C ARG A 27 -22.86 8.90 -6.03
N ILE A 28 -22.11 7.93 -6.54
CA ILE A 28 -22.43 7.26 -7.81
C ILE A 28 -23.79 6.55 -7.71
N ILE A 29 -24.05 5.85 -6.62
CA ILE A 29 -25.35 5.17 -6.38
C ILE A 29 -26.49 6.20 -6.31
N LEU A 30 -26.31 7.30 -5.58
CA LEU A 30 -27.31 8.36 -5.46
C LEU A 30 -27.61 9.03 -6.82
N GLN A 31 -26.59 9.25 -7.64
CA GLN A 31 -26.77 9.75 -9.01
C GLN A 31 -27.49 8.73 -9.89
N PHE A 32 -27.16 7.45 -9.75
CA PHE A 32 -27.79 6.36 -10.52
C PHE A 32 -29.30 6.26 -10.27
N ILE A 33 -29.73 6.44 -9.02
CA ILE A 33 -31.16 6.46 -8.67
C ILE A 33 -31.83 7.84 -8.81
N SER A 34 -31.11 8.84 -9.34
CA SER A 34 -31.58 10.24 -9.43
C SER A 34 -32.11 10.80 -8.09
N ALA A 35 -31.35 10.57 -7.01
CA ALA A 35 -31.72 10.98 -5.66
C ALA A 35 -31.96 12.50 -5.55
N ASN A 36 -32.96 12.90 -4.76
CA ASN A 36 -33.32 14.30 -4.56
C ASN A 36 -32.22 15.07 -3.81
N SER A 37 -31.52 15.96 -4.51
CA SER A 37 -30.43 16.79 -3.98
C SER A 37 -30.88 17.82 -2.94
N SER A 38 -32.18 18.11 -2.82
CA SER A 38 -32.72 18.98 -1.78
C SER A 38 -32.81 18.28 -0.41
N THR A 39 -32.59 16.97 -0.37
CA THR A 39 -32.57 16.21 0.88
C THR A 39 -31.26 16.46 1.63
N PRO A 40 -31.28 16.86 2.92
CA PRO A 40 -30.06 17.22 3.67
C PRO A 40 -28.94 16.16 3.62
N ILE A 41 -29.30 14.89 3.76
CA ILE A 41 -28.33 13.78 3.73
C ILE A 41 -27.68 13.62 2.35
N VAL A 42 -28.45 13.77 1.27
CA VAL A 42 -27.97 13.67 -0.11
C VAL A 42 -27.05 14.85 -0.43
N SER A 43 -27.47 16.07 -0.08
CA SER A 43 -26.63 17.26 -0.28
C SER A 43 -25.32 17.19 0.50
N TRP A 44 -25.34 16.64 1.72
CA TRP A 44 -24.14 16.49 2.53
C TRP A 44 -23.14 15.51 1.91
N ILE A 45 -23.62 14.35 1.44
CA ILE A 45 -22.80 13.38 0.71
C ILE A 45 -22.23 13.99 -0.58
N TYR A 46 -23.05 14.73 -1.33
CA TYR A 46 -22.60 15.43 -2.53
C TYR A 46 -21.55 16.50 -2.22
N SER A 47 -21.66 17.21 -1.10
CA SER A 47 -20.65 18.20 -0.68
C SER A 47 -19.30 17.54 -0.39
N ILE A 48 -19.27 16.48 0.43
CA ILE A 48 -18.02 15.78 0.78
C ILE A 48 -17.40 15.15 -0.47
N SER A 49 -18.19 14.40 -1.23
CA SER A 49 -17.71 13.76 -2.46
C SER A 49 -17.26 14.78 -3.50
N SER A 50 -17.86 15.98 -3.56
CA SER A 50 -17.44 17.04 -4.48
C SER A 50 -16.01 17.54 -4.22
N PHE A 51 -15.58 17.53 -2.96
CA PHE A 51 -14.21 17.87 -2.57
C PHE A 51 -13.25 16.75 -2.97
N LEU A 52 -13.62 15.49 -2.73
CA LEU A 52 -12.82 14.31 -3.10
C LEU A 52 -12.60 14.19 -4.62
N ILE A 53 -13.58 14.57 -5.44
CA ILE A 53 -13.43 14.55 -6.91
C ILE A 53 -12.77 15.81 -7.47
N SER A 54 -12.61 16.87 -6.66
CA SER A 54 -12.04 18.16 -7.08
C SER A 54 -10.75 18.06 -7.91
N PRO A 55 -9.73 17.28 -7.51
CA PRO A 55 -8.48 17.19 -8.28
C PRO A 55 -8.63 16.50 -9.65
N PHE A 56 -9.75 15.82 -9.89
CA PHE A 56 -10.05 15.14 -11.15
C PHE A 56 -10.97 15.97 -12.06
N ARG A 57 -11.46 17.13 -11.59
CA ARG A 57 -12.29 18.02 -12.40
C ARG A 57 -11.49 18.54 -13.59
N GLY A 58 -12.10 18.50 -14.77
CA GLY A 58 -11.45 18.89 -16.03
C GLY A 58 -10.73 17.74 -16.77
N LEU A 59 -10.68 16.53 -16.19
CA LEU A 59 -10.17 15.35 -16.92
C LEU A 59 -11.09 14.88 -18.04
N THR A 60 -12.39 15.14 -17.91
CA THR A 60 -13.40 14.81 -18.93
C THR A 60 -14.28 16.01 -19.20
N SER A 61 -14.72 16.17 -20.43
CA SER A 61 -15.82 17.08 -20.77
C SER A 61 -17.05 16.69 -19.94
N ASP A 62 -17.73 17.64 -19.30
CA ASP A 62 -18.93 17.36 -18.52
C ASP A 62 -20.01 16.70 -19.40
N ILE A 63 -20.15 15.37 -19.33
CA ILE A 63 -21.21 14.64 -20.05
C ILE A 63 -22.49 14.79 -19.23
N ARG A 64 -23.23 15.87 -19.49
CA ARG A 64 -24.56 16.10 -18.88
C ARG A 64 -25.59 15.22 -19.60
N MET A 65 -25.92 14.05 -19.03
CA MET A 65 -27.05 13.23 -19.49
C MET A 65 -28.37 13.76 -18.90
N GLY A 66 -29.09 14.64 -19.62
CA GLY A 66 -30.45 15.04 -19.25
C GLY A 66 -30.62 15.60 -17.83
N SER A 67 -31.65 15.14 -17.10
CA SER A 67 -31.96 15.54 -15.71
C SER A 67 -31.14 14.81 -14.64
N GLY A 68 -30.37 13.76 -15.01
CA GLY A 68 -29.55 12.96 -14.11
C GLY A 68 -28.10 12.92 -14.59
N SER A 69 -27.23 13.73 -13.99
CA SER A 69 -25.81 13.72 -14.32
C SER A 69 -25.09 12.54 -13.63
N LEU A 70 -24.83 11.46 -14.37
CA LEU A 70 -23.84 10.47 -13.93
C LEU A 70 -22.46 11.10 -14.09
N ASP A 71 -21.77 11.30 -12.97
CA ASP A 71 -20.49 11.97 -12.95
C ASP A 71 -19.37 10.97 -13.31
N ILE A 72 -18.96 10.95 -14.58
CA ILE A 72 -17.84 10.12 -15.05
C ILE A 72 -16.55 10.43 -14.27
N VAL A 73 -16.38 11.68 -13.83
CA VAL A 73 -15.25 12.09 -12.99
C VAL A 73 -15.28 11.36 -11.65
N ALA A 74 -16.47 11.10 -11.08
CA ALA A 74 -16.59 10.33 -9.84
C ALA A 74 -16.14 8.87 -10.02
N ILE A 75 -16.45 8.25 -11.17
CA ILE A 75 -15.99 6.89 -11.49
C ILE A 75 -14.47 6.87 -11.64
N ILE A 76 -13.90 7.82 -12.39
CA ILE A 76 -12.44 7.97 -12.57
C ILE A 76 -11.75 8.18 -11.21
N ALA A 77 -12.30 9.04 -10.37
CA ALA A 77 -11.78 9.30 -9.03
C ALA A 77 -11.78 8.02 -8.19
N LEU A 78 -12.88 7.27 -8.19
CA LEU A 78 -12.98 5.99 -7.45
C LEU A 78 -11.89 5.01 -7.90
N VAL A 79 -11.76 4.77 -9.20
CA VAL A 79 -10.76 3.86 -9.77
C VAL A 79 -9.35 4.34 -9.44
N THR A 80 -9.09 5.64 -9.56
CA THR A 80 -7.76 6.21 -9.28
C THR A 80 -7.38 6.06 -7.81
N TYR A 81 -8.31 6.33 -6.89
CA TYR A 81 -8.06 6.14 -5.46
C TYR A 81 -7.82 4.68 -5.12
N MET A 82 -8.57 3.74 -5.72
CA MET A 82 -8.34 2.31 -5.53
C MET A 82 -6.92 1.90 -5.98
N ILE A 83 -6.52 2.31 -7.18
CA ILE A 83 -5.18 2.00 -7.70
C ILE A 83 -4.10 2.64 -6.82
N ALA A 84 -4.25 3.92 -6.47
CA ALA A 84 -3.29 4.63 -5.63
C ALA A 84 -3.13 3.96 -4.24
N GLY A 85 -4.24 3.54 -3.63
CA GLY A 85 -4.21 2.82 -2.36
C GLY A 85 -3.50 1.47 -2.45
N LEU A 86 -3.76 0.70 -3.51
CA LEU A 86 -3.05 -0.57 -3.76
C LEU A 86 -1.55 -0.37 -3.92
N LEU A 87 -1.14 0.62 -4.72
CA LEU A 87 0.27 0.95 -4.92
C LEU A 87 0.93 1.40 -3.61
N LEU A 88 0.25 2.25 -2.83
CA LEU A 88 0.79 2.75 -1.56
C LEU A 88 0.99 1.62 -0.53
N MET A 89 0.05 0.68 -0.45
CA MET A 89 0.21 -0.51 0.41
C MET A 89 1.40 -1.38 -0.01
N GLU A 90 1.62 -1.55 -1.31
CA GLU A 90 2.74 -2.34 -1.81
C GLU A 90 4.09 -1.66 -1.52
N VAL A 91 4.15 -0.33 -1.62
CA VAL A 91 5.31 0.45 -1.21
C VAL A 91 5.61 0.22 0.27
N PHE A 92 4.62 0.32 1.16
CA PHE A 92 4.83 0.09 2.59
C PHE A 92 5.29 -1.34 2.91
N ARG A 93 4.75 -2.33 2.20
CA ARG A 93 5.18 -3.74 2.35
C ARG A 93 6.65 -3.91 1.94
N LYS A 94 7.04 -3.39 0.78
CA LYS A 94 8.41 -3.48 0.27
C LYS A 94 9.42 -2.77 1.18
N LEU A 95 9.08 -1.59 1.69
CA LEU A 95 9.94 -0.85 2.63
C LEU A 95 10.14 -1.63 3.94
N ALA A 96 9.08 -2.26 4.46
CA ALA A 96 9.19 -3.10 5.65
C ALA A 96 10.08 -4.32 5.42
N LEU A 97 9.98 -4.96 4.25
CA LEU A 97 10.80 -6.12 3.88
C LEU A 97 12.28 -5.76 3.69
N ALA A 98 12.57 -4.68 2.97
CA ALA A 98 13.95 -4.24 2.70
C ALA A 98 14.73 -3.97 3.99
N THR A 99 14.06 -3.38 4.99
CA THR A 99 14.68 -3.08 6.29
C THR A 99 15.08 -4.34 7.05
N ILE A 100 14.31 -5.43 6.95
CA ILE A 100 14.59 -6.69 7.66
C ILE A 100 15.75 -7.45 6.99
N MET A 101 15.89 -7.33 5.66
CA MET A 101 16.95 -8.00 4.91
C MET A 101 18.33 -7.39 5.20
N GLU A 102 18.41 -6.06 5.37
CA GLU A 102 19.65 -5.34 5.70
C GLU A 102 20.22 -5.77 7.07
N GLU A 103 19.36 -5.97 8.07
CA GLU A 103 19.76 -6.35 9.44
C GLU A 103 20.30 -7.79 9.53
N SER A 104 19.93 -8.65 8.58
CA SER A 104 20.31 -10.06 8.54
C SER A 104 21.56 -10.38 7.68
N ALA A 105 22.18 -9.38 7.07
CA ALA A 105 23.42 -9.58 6.32
C ALA A 105 24.50 -10.07 7.30
N PRO A 106 25.05 -11.29 7.14
CA PRO A 106 26.05 -11.80 8.05
C PRO A 106 27.25 -10.85 7.98
N ALA A 107 27.64 -10.29 9.13
CA ALA A 107 28.95 -9.69 9.30
C ALA A 107 29.93 -10.69 8.68
N THR A 108 30.69 -10.25 7.68
CA THR A 108 31.70 -11.06 6.99
C THR A 108 32.50 -11.78 8.05
N VAL A 109 32.25 -13.09 8.22
CA VAL A 109 33.02 -13.93 9.12
C VAL A 109 34.44 -13.86 8.58
N HIS A 110 35.31 -13.18 9.32
CA HIS A 110 36.70 -13.03 8.95
C HIS A 110 37.33 -14.42 9.12
N TYR A 111 37.38 -15.21 8.04
CA TYR A 111 37.98 -16.55 8.00
C TYR A 111 39.52 -16.49 8.13
N HIS A 112 40.06 -15.74 9.10
CA HIS A 112 41.50 -15.63 9.31
C HIS A 112 42.01 -16.45 10.52
N ASP A 113 41.12 -17.11 11.28
CA ASP A 113 41.52 -17.93 12.42
C ASP A 113 41.48 -19.44 12.13
N LEU A 114 41.62 -19.84 10.86
CA LEU A 114 41.84 -21.25 10.46
C LEU A 114 43.21 -21.40 9.81
N GLU A 115 44.27 -20.88 10.46
CA GLU A 115 45.64 -21.29 10.16
C GLU A 115 45.99 -22.50 11.03
N GLU A 116 46.01 -23.65 10.37
CA GLU A 116 46.92 -24.81 10.56
C GLU A 116 47.40 -25.11 12.00
N ASP A 117 46.71 -26.04 12.66
CA ASP A 117 47.27 -26.83 13.77
C ASP A 117 47.36 -28.31 13.35
N ASP A 118 47.69 -28.53 12.07
CA ASP A 118 47.91 -29.85 11.45
C ASP A 118 49.42 -30.09 11.24
N GLU A 119 50.24 -29.96 12.28
CA GLU A 119 51.57 -30.60 12.27
C GLU A 119 51.91 -31.24 13.62
N GLU A 120 52.24 -32.54 13.52
CA GLU A 120 53.04 -33.32 14.47
C GLU A 120 52.30 -34.27 15.44
N ASP A 121 51.78 -35.38 14.90
CA ASP A 121 52.03 -36.69 15.52
C ASP A 121 52.28 -37.75 14.45
N GLN A 122 53.53 -37.80 13.95
CA GLN A 122 53.97 -38.89 13.08
C GLN A 122 54.09 -40.18 13.89
N PRO A 123 53.51 -41.32 13.43
CA PRO A 123 53.61 -42.59 14.14
C PRO A 123 55.05 -43.10 14.09
N LYS A 124 55.74 -43.05 15.24
CA LYS A 124 57.08 -43.61 15.41
C LYS A 124 57.04 -45.11 15.11
N HIS A 125 57.75 -45.45 14.05
CA HIS A 125 57.95 -46.78 13.50
C HIS A 125 58.21 -47.85 14.57
N LEU A 126 57.55 -49.00 14.40
CA LEU A 126 58.00 -50.29 14.90
C LEU A 126 59.49 -50.48 14.62
N HIS A 127 60.29 -50.90 15.60
CA HIS A 127 61.39 -51.83 15.36
C HIS A 127 61.56 -52.82 16.51
N SER A 128 61.65 -54.06 16.09
CA SER A 128 61.79 -55.31 16.82
C SER A 128 63.01 -55.38 17.74
N ARG A 129 62.85 -56.02 18.91
CA ARG A 129 63.58 -57.23 19.31
C ARG A 129 63.10 -57.76 20.66
#